data_AF-A0A356EVE2-F1
#
_entry.id   AF-A0A356EVE2-F1
#
_cell.length_a   1.000
_cell.length_b   1.000
_cell.length_c   1.000
_cell.angle_alpha   90.00
_cell.angle_beta   90.00
_cell.angle_gamma   90.00
#
_symmetry.space_group_name_H-M   'P 1'
#
loop_
_entity.id
_entity.type
_entity.pdbx_description
1 polymer ?
#
loop_
_entity_poly.entity_id
_entity_poly.type
_entity_poly.pdbx_seq_one_letter_code
_entity_poly.pdbx_strand_id
1 'polypeptide(L)' 'MDSKTTHKLETKLEGVIANVIVSELGRTHLPLLPDRRVMRAMAKAAVEVYKAAVKDHEQSQGG' A
#
# COMPACT_ATOMS: atom_id res chain seq x y z
N MET A 1 7.20 -13.74 2.19
CA MET A 1 7.66 -12.76 1.16
C MET A 1 8.96 -12.11 1.60
N ASP A 2 9.96 -12.01 0.72
CA ASP A 2 11.27 -11.45 1.06
C ASP A 2 11.26 -9.91 1.21
N SER A 3 12.29 -9.37 1.86
CA SER A 3 12.42 -7.94 2.16
C SER A 3 12.53 -7.06 0.90
N LYS A 4 13.23 -7.55 -0.14
CA LYS A 4 13.42 -6.79 -1.39
C LYS A 4 12.11 -6.67 -2.15
N THR A 5 11.33 -7.76 -2.23
CA THR A 5 10.00 -7.75 -2.85
C THR A 5 9.03 -6.87 -2.06
N THR A 6 9.05 -6.95 -0.73
CA THR A 6 8.28 -6.06 0.16
C THR A 6 8.57 -4.59 -0.14
N HIS A 7 9.85 -4.20 -0.14
CA HIS A 7 10.24 -2.83 -0.36
C HIS A 7 9.87 -2.30 -1.76
N LYS A 8 9.99 -3.16 -2.79
CA LYS A 8 9.58 -2.83 -4.15
C LYS A 8 8.07 -2.62 -4.25
N LEU A 9 7.28 -3.43 -3.55
CA LEU A 9 5.83 -3.31 -3.53
C LEU A 9 5.38 -2.05 -2.78
N GLU A 10 5.95 -1.77 -1.60
CA GLU A 10 5.70 -0.53 -0.85
C GLU A 10 5.96 0.70 -1.72
N THR A 11 7.10 0.75 -2.42
CA THR A 11 7.48 1.88 -3.27
C THR A 11 6.50 2.09 -4.43
N LYS A 12 6.07 0.99 -5.08
CA LYS A 12 5.09 1.06 -6.17
C LYS A 12 3.73 1.53 -5.67
N LEU A 13 3.29 1.02 -4.52
CA LEU A 13 2.02 1.43 -3.92
C LEU A 13 2.05 2.88 -3.45
N GLU A 14 3.14 3.37 -2.87
CA GLU A 14 3.31 4.80 -2.54
C GLU A 14 3.12 5.67 -3.78
N GLY A 15 3.71 5.28 -4.92
CA GLY A 15 3.55 6.00 -6.19
C GLY A 15 2.12 6.00 -6.72
N VAL A 16 1.43 4.85 -6.66
CA VAL A 16 0.02 4.75 -7.09
C VAL A 16 -0.89 5.57 -6.17
N ILE A 17 -0.70 5.48 -4.86
CA ILE A 17 -1.45 6.27 -3.87
C ILE A 17 -1.25 7.76 -4.14
N ALA A 18 -0.01 8.20 -4.39
CA ALA A 18 0.28 9.57 -4.75
C ALA A 18 -0.43 10.00 -6.03
N ASN A 19 -0.44 9.17 -7.07
CA ASN A 19 -1.14 9.48 -8.32
C ASN A 19 -2.65 9.66 -8.11
N VAL A 20 -3.30 8.70 -7.44
CA VAL A 20 -4.75 8.76 -7.19
C VAL A 20 -5.11 9.99 -6.36
N ILE A 21 -4.36 10.25 -5.29
CA ILE A 21 -4.65 11.34 -4.35
C ILE A 21 -4.34 12.71 -4.95
N VAL A 22 -3.20 12.86 -5.63
CA VAL A 22 -2.73 14.17 -6.10
C VAL A 22 -3.29 14.50 -7.49
N SER A 23 -3.34 13.52 -8.39
CA SER A 23 -3.65 13.74 -9.80
C SER A 23 -5.09 13.41 -10.18
N GLU A 24 -5.71 12.41 -9.56
CA GLU A 24 -7.08 11.99 -9.92
C GLU A 24 -8.14 12.65 -9.04
N LEU A 25 -7.97 12.63 -7.72
CA LEU A 25 -8.94 13.19 -6.77
C LEU A 25 -8.63 14.64 -6.41
N GLY A 26 -7.37 14.95 -6.11
CA GLY A 26 -6.93 16.30 -5.76
C GLY A 26 -7.68 16.91 -4.57
N ARG A 27 -7.55 18.24 -4.40
CA ARG A 27 -8.26 19.01 -3.35
C ARG A 27 -9.75 19.20 -3.62
N THR A 28 -10.21 18.93 -4.84
CA THR A 28 -11.62 19.05 -5.20
C THR A 28 -12.45 17.92 -4.61
N HIS A 29 -11.85 16.73 -4.45
CA HIS A 29 -12.54 15.55 -3.91
C HIS A 29 -12.03 15.12 -2.53
N LEU A 30 -10.86 15.61 -2.09
CA LEU A 30 -10.30 15.29 -0.78
C LEU A 30 -10.24 16.50 0.14
N PRO A 31 -10.67 16.36 1.41
CA PRO A 31 -10.65 17.45 2.38
C PRO A 31 -9.22 17.89 2.74
N LEU A 32 -8.26 16.97 2.63
CA LEU A 32 -6.84 17.23 2.88
C LEU A 32 -6.00 16.33 1.98
N LEU A 33 -4.92 16.91 1.42
CA LEU A 33 -3.89 16.12 0.75
C LEU A 33 -2.91 15.59 1.79
N PRO A 34 -2.77 14.26 1.96
CA PRO A 34 -1.78 13.68 2.84
C PRO A 34 -0.37 14.04 2.40
N ASP A 35 0.51 14.21 3.37
CA ASP A 35 1.93 14.37 3.08
C ASP A 35 2.56 13.02 2.65
N ARG A 36 3.82 13.09 2.22
CA ARG A 36 4.57 11.91 1.80
C ARG A 36 4.70 10.85 2.90
N ARG A 37 4.79 11.24 4.17
CA ARG A 37 4.91 10.29 5.28
C ARG A 37 3.62 9.50 5.44
N VAL A 38 2.47 10.16 5.33
CA VAL A 38 1.15 9.52 5.39
C VAL A 38 0.97 8.57 4.19
N MET A 39 1.27 9.01 2.97
CA MET A 39 1.18 8.13 1.78
C MET A 39 2.09 6.89 1.90
N ARG A 40 3.31 7.06 2.43
CA ARG A 40 4.22 5.93 2.70
C ARG A 40 3.66 4.98 3.77
N ALA A 41 3.01 5.50 4.81
CA ALA A 41 2.37 4.67 5.82
C ALA A 41 1.19 3.87 5.25
N MET A 42 0.38 4.49 4.38
CA MET A 42 -0.70 3.82 3.67
C MET A 42 -0.18 2.68 2.79
N ALA A 43 0.90 2.92 2.04
CA ALA A 43 1.54 1.89 1.21
C ALA A 43 2.01 0.70 2.05
N LYS A 44 2.64 0.94 3.20
CA LYS A 44 3.05 -0.11 4.14
C LYS A 44 1.86 -0.90 4.67
N ALA A 45 0.80 -0.22 5.09
CA ALA A 45 -0.42 -0.88 5.57
C ALA A 45 -1.02 -1.81 4.50
N ALA A 46 -1.09 -1.35 3.25
CA ALA A 46 -1.55 -2.17 2.13
C ALA A 46 -0.67 -3.41 1.90
N VAL A 47 0.66 -3.27 2.02
CA VAL A 47 1.59 -4.42 1.93
C VAL A 47 1.38 -5.41 3.07
N GLU A 48 1.19 -4.94 4.31
CA GLU A 48 0.91 -5.84 5.45
C GLU A 48 -0.41 -6.60 5.28
N VAL A 49 -1.45 -5.96 4.74
CA VAL A 49 -2.71 -6.65 4.38
C VAL A 49 -2.46 -7.77 3.36
N TYR A 50 -1.66 -7.52 2.33
CA TYR A 50 -1.33 -8.55 1.34
C TYR A 50 -0.50 -9.69 1.95
N LYS A 51 0.48 -9.38 2.81
CA LYS A 51 1.25 -10.40 3.54
C LYS A 51 0.36 -11.29 4.41
N ALA A 52 -0.61 -10.68 5.10
CA ALA A 52 -1.58 -11.42 5.89
C ALA A 52 -2.41 -12.36 5.01
N ALA A 53 -2.94 -11.87 3.89
CA ALA A 53 -3.69 -12.71 2.95
C ALA A 53 -2.85 -13.87 2.38
N VAL A 54 -1.57 -13.63 2.06
CA VAL A 54 -0.65 -14.70 1.61
C VAL A 54 -0.45 -15.74 2.71
N LYS A 55 -0.24 -15.30 3.96
CA LYS A 55 -0.06 -16.21 5.10
C LYS A 55 -1.31 -17.04 5.36
N ASP A 56 -2.49 -16.44 5.33
CA ASP A 56 -3.77 -17.13 5.52
C ASP A 56 -4.01 -18.17 4.41
N HIS A 57 -3.62 -17.84 3.18
CA HIS A 57 -3.68 -18.76 2.04
C HIS A 57 -2.71 -19.94 2.20
N GLU A 58 -1.47 -19.70 2.61
CA GLU A 58 -0.48 -20.75 2.91
C GLU A 58 -0.96 -21.69 4.03
N GLN A 59 -1.59 -21.14 5.07
CA GLN A 59 -2.14 -21.91 6.19
C GLN A 59 -3.37 -22.74 5.78
N SER A 60 -4.21 -22.22 4.89
CA SER A 60 -5.43 -22.88 4.42
C SER A 60 -5.17 -24.03 3.45
N GLN A 61 -3.99 -24.09 2.81
CA GLN A 61 -3.59 -25.18 1.91
C GLN A 61 -2.72 -26.26 2.58
N GLY A 62 -2.38 -26.08 3.86
CA GLY A 62 -1.51 -26.99 4.63
C GLY A 62 -2.22 -27.82 5.70
N GLY A 63 -3.55 -27.89 5.70
CA GLY A 63 -4.37 -28.71 6.59
C GLY A 63 -5.17 -29.76 5.81
#